data_AF-A0A6N7X5J4-F1
#
_entry.id   AF-A0A6N7X5J4-F1
#
_cell.length_a   1.000
_cell.length_b   1.000
_cell.length_c   1.000
_cell.angle_alpha   90.00
_cell.angle_beta   90.00
_cell.angle_gamma   90.00
#
_symmetry.space_group_name_H-M   'P 1'
#
loop_
_entity.id
_entity.type
_entity.pdbx_description
1 polymer ?
#
loop_
_entity_poly.entity_id
_entity_poly.type
_entity_poly.pdbx_seq_one_letter_code
_entity_poly.pdbx_strand_id
1 'polypeptide(L)'
;MKAFGEKVRQLREERGISREAFCGDETELSIRQLYRVETGQSIPTLNKVTYIAQILGVSIGELTDGKTFELPARYKELKYLLLRTPTYGDQERLQKKSHYFDEIAEQYYEVIPEEERLMMDCLQSKIDVHFSDDVNFGEGILHEYFDQVLKKQVFSLNDLIVIDLYLACLASAPVLEGIYSLDLYKTLMERLLDQDIADPETALILNNVLLNNVDLAFRFQKDTFVEAIMSKSSDIMTAIHDFQKHPILSLVEWKYQLHFKNDLATAQESYTKAILFASLIGDTHLEEQLVTEWQKDTQNYP
;
A
#
# COMPACT_ATOMS: atom_id res chain seq x y z
N MET A 1 10.03 -21.12 -15.80
CA MET A 1 10.99 -20.17 -15.20
C MET A 1 12.36 -20.78 -14.90
N LYS A 2 12.47 -22.07 -14.55
CA LYS A 2 13.76 -22.77 -14.35
C LYS A 2 14.83 -22.50 -15.43
N ALA A 3 14.47 -22.64 -16.71
CA ALA A 3 15.39 -22.37 -17.81
C ALA A 3 15.94 -20.93 -17.85
N PHE A 4 15.14 -19.93 -17.46
CA PHE A 4 15.61 -18.55 -17.36
C PHE A 4 16.60 -18.39 -16.21
N GLY A 5 16.27 -18.92 -15.03
CA GLY A 5 17.16 -18.88 -13.85
C GLY A 5 18.51 -19.56 -14.10
N GLU A 6 18.49 -20.74 -14.74
CA GLU A 6 19.69 -21.48 -15.13
C GLU A 6 20.55 -20.66 -16.10
N LYS A 7 19.93 -19.99 -17.07
CA LYS A 7 20.64 -19.12 -18.04
C LYS A 7 21.28 -17.92 -17.38
N VAL A 8 20.56 -17.23 -16.48
CA VAL A 8 21.12 -16.11 -15.69
C VAL A 8 22.35 -16.58 -14.90
N ARG A 9 22.23 -17.73 -14.22
CA ARG A 9 23.33 -18.30 -13.44
C ARG A 9 24.54 -18.64 -14.31
N GLN A 10 24.31 -19.31 -15.44
CA GLN A 10 25.36 -19.71 -16.36
C GLN A 10 26.13 -18.49 -16.89
N LEU A 11 25.42 -17.48 -17.41
CA LEU A 11 26.04 -16.27 -17.94
C LEU A 11 26.82 -15.51 -16.86
N ARG A 12 26.31 -15.48 -15.62
CA ARG A 12 27.01 -14.86 -14.49
C ARG A 12 28.32 -15.60 -14.17
N GLU A 13 28.27 -16.94 -14.09
CA GLU A 13 29.43 -17.78 -13.77
C GLU A 13 30.47 -17.76 -14.89
N GLU A 14 30.07 -17.79 -16.16
CA GLU A 14 30.95 -17.66 -17.33
C GLU A 14 31.73 -16.35 -17.35
N ARG A 15 31.13 -15.28 -16.81
CA ARG A 15 31.75 -13.96 -16.67
C ARG A 15 32.55 -13.80 -15.38
N GLY A 16 32.59 -14.81 -14.52
CA GLY A 16 33.31 -14.77 -13.24
C GLY A 16 32.74 -13.78 -12.23
N ILE A 17 31.46 -13.41 -12.34
CA ILE A 17 30.83 -12.41 -11.47
C ILE A 17 30.24 -13.12 -10.25
N SER A 18 30.60 -12.70 -9.03
CA SER A 18 29.98 -13.21 -7.80
C SER A 18 28.57 -12.63 -7.63
N ARG A 19 27.72 -13.22 -6.78
CA ARG A 19 26.37 -12.66 -6.55
C ARG A 19 26.43 -11.28 -5.89
N GLU A 20 27.37 -11.10 -4.98
CA GLU A 20 27.64 -9.82 -4.31
C GLU A 20 28.03 -8.75 -5.32
N ALA A 21 28.97 -9.06 -6.23
CA ALA A 21 29.37 -8.15 -7.30
C ALA A 21 28.24 -7.87 -8.30
N PHE A 22 27.35 -8.84 -8.52
CA PHE A 22 26.20 -8.71 -9.42
C PHE A 22 25.12 -7.78 -8.85
N CYS A 23 24.84 -7.91 -7.56
CA CYS A 23 23.79 -7.17 -6.86
C CYS A 23 24.23 -5.77 -6.41
N GLY A 24 25.54 -5.50 -6.35
CA GLY A 24 26.06 -4.18 -6.03
C GLY A 24 25.65 -3.73 -4.62
N ASP A 25 24.88 -2.64 -4.55
CA ASP A 25 24.33 -2.08 -3.31
C ASP A 25 22.97 -2.68 -2.91
N GLU A 26 22.50 -3.68 -3.65
CA GLU A 26 21.23 -4.39 -3.45
C GLU A 26 19.97 -3.51 -3.60
N THR A 27 20.09 -2.31 -4.19
CA THR A 27 18.95 -1.40 -4.42
C THR A 27 17.96 -1.97 -5.42
N GLU A 28 18.45 -2.48 -6.55
CA GLU A 28 17.63 -3.03 -7.64
C GLU A 28 17.33 -4.52 -7.47
N LEU A 29 18.28 -5.30 -6.94
CA LEU A 29 18.16 -6.74 -6.79
C LEU A 29 19.02 -7.24 -5.62
N SER A 30 18.40 -7.84 -4.61
CA SER A 30 19.14 -8.42 -3.48
C SER A 30 19.80 -9.76 -3.84
N ILE A 31 20.82 -10.15 -3.07
CA ILE A 31 21.51 -11.44 -3.26
C ILE A 31 20.55 -12.62 -3.13
N ARG A 32 19.60 -12.53 -2.18
CA ARG A 32 18.56 -13.55 -1.97
C ARG A 32 17.60 -13.63 -3.14
N GLN A 33 17.17 -12.49 -3.68
CA GLN A 33 16.30 -12.45 -4.85
C GLN A 33 17.02 -13.03 -6.07
N LEU A 34 18.28 -12.65 -6.31
CA LEU A 34 19.08 -13.25 -7.39
C LEU A 34 19.18 -14.78 -7.22
N TYR A 35 19.43 -15.28 -6.02
CA TYR A 35 19.45 -16.73 -5.76
C TYR A 35 18.10 -17.40 -6.05
N ARG A 36 16.98 -16.82 -5.60
CA ARG A 36 15.62 -17.33 -5.88
C ARG A 36 15.32 -17.33 -7.38
N VAL A 37 15.76 -16.31 -8.11
CA VAL A 37 15.65 -16.24 -9.58
C VAL A 37 16.49 -17.32 -10.26
N GLU A 38 17.78 -17.46 -9.90
CA GLU A 38 18.70 -18.46 -10.47
C GLU A 38 18.23 -19.90 -10.24
N THR A 39 17.60 -20.17 -9.10
CA THR A 39 17.04 -21.49 -8.77
C THR A 39 15.64 -21.71 -9.34
N GLY A 40 15.07 -20.71 -10.02
CA GLY A 40 13.74 -20.77 -10.61
C GLY A 40 12.59 -20.75 -9.60
N GLN A 41 12.85 -20.33 -8.36
CA GLN A 41 11.88 -20.18 -7.28
C GLN A 41 11.11 -18.85 -7.33
N SER A 42 11.64 -17.87 -8.05
CA SER A 42 11.04 -16.53 -8.18
C SER A 42 11.04 -16.05 -9.63
N ILE A 43 9.99 -15.31 -9.98
CA ILE A 43 9.83 -14.63 -11.26
C ILE A 43 10.24 -13.17 -11.05
N PRO A 44 11.29 -12.67 -11.71
CA PRO A 44 11.66 -11.26 -11.60
C PRO A 44 10.68 -10.36 -12.36
N THR A 45 10.52 -9.12 -11.91
CA THR A 45 9.84 -8.07 -12.69
C THR A 45 10.60 -7.69 -13.95
N LEU A 46 9.95 -7.02 -14.89
CA LEU A 46 10.59 -6.53 -16.12
C LEU A 46 11.77 -5.58 -15.81
N ASN A 47 11.67 -4.74 -14.78
CA ASN A 47 12.75 -3.86 -14.35
C ASN A 47 13.97 -4.69 -13.90
N LYS A 48 13.75 -5.74 -13.11
CA LYS A 48 14.81 -6.65 -12.67
C LYS A 48 15.40 -7.45 -13.82
N VAL A 49 14.60 -7.90 -14.78
CA VAL A 49 15.10 -8.53 -16.01
C VAL A 49 15.98 -7.56 -16.80
N THR A 50 15.59 -6.29 -16.89
CA THR A 50 16.35 -5.24 -17.57
C THR A 50 17.68 -5.00 -16.87
N TYR A 51 17.67 -4.90 -15.54
CA TYR A 51 18.89 -4.80 -14.72
C TYR A 51 19.82 -6.01 -14.91
N ILE A 52 19.28 -7.23 -14.82
CA ILE A 52 20.04 -8.47 -15.03
C ILE A 52 20.68 -8.49 -16.42
N ALA A 53 19.92 -8.14 -17.46
CA ALA A 53 20.40 -8.09 -18.84
C ALA A 53 21.53 -7.04 -19.01
N GLN A 54 21.41 -5.88 -18.37
CA GLN A 54 22.43 -4.84 -18.40
C GLN A 54 23.75 -5.28 -17.74
N ILE A 55 23.71 -5.87 -16.55
CA ILE A 55 24.91 -6.40 -15.87
C ILE A 55 25.54 -7.53 -16.68
N LEU A 56 24.70 -8.41 -17.23
CA LEU A 56 25.12 -9.46 -18.14
C LEU A 56 25.40 -8.97 -19.55
N GLY A 57 25.38 -7.67 -19.86
CA GLY A 57 25.67 -7.12 -21.19
C GLY A 57 25.04 -7.90 -22.36
N VAL A 58 23.81 -8.38 -22.19
CA VAL A 58 23.03 -9.12 -23.20
C VAL A 58 21.72 -8.39 -23.46
N SER A 59 21.07 -8.68 -24.58
CA SER A 59 19.74 -8.12 -24.84
C SER A 59 18.67 -8.83 -23.98
N ILE A 60 17.57 -8.12 -23.68
CA ILE A 60 16.44 -8.72 -22.95
C ILE A 60 15.91 -9.94 -23.72
N GLY A 61 15.72 -9.83 -25.05
CA GLY A 61 15.20 -10.94 -25.86
C GLY A 61 16.12 -12.17 -25.88
N GLU A 62 17.44 -11.95 -25.86
CA GLU A 62 18.41 -13.03 -25.69
C GLU A 62 18.29 -13.66 -24.31
N LEU A 63 18.19 -12.87 -23.24
CA LEU A 63 18.08 -13.41 -21.89
C LEU A 63 16.76 -14.17 -21.65
N THR A 64 15.66 -13.72 -22.24
CA THR A 64 14.32 -14.27 -22.01
C THR A 64 13.93 -15.40 -22.97
N ASP A 65 14.76 -15.70 -23.98
CA ASP A 65 14.44 -16.61 -25.09
C ASP A 65 13.10 -16.25 -25.76
N GLY A 66 12.80 -14.95 -25.86
CA GLY A 66 11.54 -14.44 -26.43
C GLY A 66 10.31 -14.58 -25.54
N LYS A 67 10.45 -15.01 -24.28
CA LYS A 67 9.33 -15.02 -23.31
C LYS A 67 8.99 -13.61 -22.84
N THR A 68 7.71 -13.35 -22.67
CA THR A 68 7.20 -12.11 -22.08
C THR A 68 7.20 -12.21 -20.55
N PHE A 69 7.68 -11.15 -19.91
CA PHE A 69 7.61 -10.93 -18.46
C PHE A 69 6.51 -9.92 -18.11
N GLU A 70 5.59 -9.70 -19.06
CA GLU A 70 4.42 -8.87 -18.83
C GLU A 70 3.38 -9.61 -18.00
N LEU A 71 2.76 -8.88 -17.09
CA LEU A 71 1.69 -9.43 -16.26
C LEU A 71 0.44 -9.74 -17.12
N PRO A 72 -0.30 -10.82 -16.81
CA PRO A 72 -1.56 -11.14 -17.47
C PRO A 72 -2.54 -9.97 -17.42
N ALA A 73 -3.26 -9.72 -18.52
CA ALA A 73 -4.20 -8.60 -18.61
C ALA A 73 -5.30 -8.65 -17.53
N ARG A 74 -5.85 -9.86 -17.28
CA ARG A 74 -6.85 -10.09 -16.23
C ARG A 74 -6.29 -9.83 -14.83
N TYR A 75 -5.05 -10.24 -14.56
CA TYR A 75 -4.39 -9.90 -13.28
C TYR A 75 -4.27 -8.39 -13.08
N LYS A 76 -3.87 -7.64 -14.12
CA LYS A 76 -3.77 -6.17 -14.05
C LYS A 76 -5.14 -5.52 -13.74
N GLU A 77 -6.21 -6.05 -14.33
CA GLU A 77 -7.58 -5.61 -14.04
C GLU A 77 -7.98 -5.89 -12.58
N LEU A 78 -7.74 -7.10 -12.08
CA LEU A 78 -8.04 -7.46 -10.68
C LEU A 78 -7.24 -6.60 -9.70
N LYS A 79 -5.94 -6.40 -9.96
CA LYS A 79 -5.07 -5.49 -9.18
C LYS A 79 -5.65 -4.08 -9.16
N TYR A 80 -6.05 -3.54 -10.32
CA TYR A 80 -6.66 -2.22 -10.40
C TYR A 80 -7.93 -2.13 -9.55
N LEU A 81 -8.82 -3.12 -9.64
CA LEU A 81 -10.06 -3.17 -8.85
C LEU A 81 -9.78 -3.26 -7.34
N LEU A 82 -8.79 -4.06 -6.93
CA LEU A 82 -8.40 -4.21 -5.52
C LEU A 82 -7.89 -2.89 -4.92
N LEU A 83 -7.05 -2.17 -5.66
CA LEU A 83 -6.44 -0.91 -5.21
C LEU A 83 -7.41 0.27 -5.24
N ARG A 84 -8.36 0.29 -6.19
CA ARG A 84 -9.25 1.45 -6.41
C ARG A 84 -10.59 1.34 -5.70
N THR A 85 -11.13 0.14 -5.50
CA THR A 85 -12.49 -0.01 -4.97
C THR A 85 -12.50 0.23 -3.45
N PRO A 86 -13.15 1.29 -2.95
CA PRO A 86 -13.36 1.45 -1.52
C PRO A 86 -14.45 0.51 -1.03
N THR A 87 -14.25 -0.10 0.14
CA THR A 87 -15.24 -0.99 0.75
C THR A 87 -16.19 -0.23 1.67
N TYR A 88 -15.71 0.75 2.44
CA TYR A 88 -16.50 1.50 3.43
C TYR A 88 -17.30 0.58 4.38
N GLY A 89 -16.75 -0.59 4.70
CA GLY A 89 -17.42 -1.62 5.51
C GLY A 89 -18.60 -2.33 4.83
N ASP A 90 -18.87 -2.06 3.56
CA ASP A 90 -19.94 -2.73 2.80
C ASP A 90 -19.61 -4.21 2.56
N GLN A 91 -20.51 -5.09 3.00
CA GLN A 91 -20.31 -6.54 2.95
C GLN A 91 -20.31 -7.06 1.51
N GLU A 92 -21.09 -6.48 0.60
CA GLU A 92 -21.12 -6.92 -0.79
C GLU A 92 -19.80 -6.58 -1.51
N ARG A 93 -19.27 -5.38 -1.30
CA ARG A 93 -17.95 -4.97 -1.83
C ARG A 93 -16.82 -5.79 -1.24
N LEU A 94 -16.89 -6.14 0.04
CA LEU A 94 -15.91 -7.02 0.68
C LEU A 94 -15.94 -8.42 0.06
N GLN A 95 -17.11 -9.02 -0.13
CA GLN A 95 -17.26 -10.31 -0.81
C GLN A 95 -16.70 -10.28 -2.25
N LYS A 96 -16.96 -9.20 -3.00
CA LYS A 96 -16.35 -9.01 -4.33
C LYS A 96 -14.83 -8.98 -4.28
N LYS A 97 -14.25 -8.28 -3.30
CA LYS A 97 -12.78 -8.27 -3.11
C LYS A 97 -12.26 -9.65 -2.76
N SER A 98 -12.93 -10.40 -1.89
CA SER A 98 -12.54 -11.79 -1.57
C SER A 98 -12.50 -12.65 -2.83
N HIS A 99 -13.50 -12.56 -3.71
CA HIS A 99 -13.48 -13.28 -4.99
C HIS A 99 -12.32 -12.88 -5.90
N TYR A 100 -11.90 -11.61 -5.90
CA TYR A 100 -10.72 -11.19 -6.64
C TYR A 100 -9.45 -11.82 -6.08
N PHE A 101 -9.30 -11.93 -4.76
CA PHE A 101 -8.17 -12.63 -4.14
C PHE A 101 -8.19 -14.13 -4.48
N ASP A 102 -9.36 -14.78 -4.42
CA ASP A 102 -9.50 -16.20 -4.77
C ASP A 102 -9.08 -16.45 -6.23
N GLU A 103 -9.54 -15.61 -7.17
CA GLU A 103 -9.15 -15.71 -8.59
C GLU A 103 -7.64 -15.54 -8.78
N ILE A 104 -7.02 -14.60 -8.05
CA ILE A 104 -5.57 -14.39 -8.08
C ILE A 104 -4.81 -15.58 -7.50
N ALA A 105 -5.24 -16.08 -6.36
CA ALA A 105 -4.61 -17.23 -5.68
C ALA A 105 -4.64 -18.48 -6.56
N GLU A 106 -5.78 -18.76 -7.20
CA GLU A 106 -5.96 -19.97 -8.00
C GLU A 106 -5.28 -19.90 -9.37
N GLN A 107 -5.32 -18.74 -10.05
CA GLN A 107 -4.95 -18.66 -11.46
C GLN A 107 -3.64 -17.91 -11.73
N TYR A 108 -3.24 -16.99 -10.85
CA TYR A 108 -2.17 -16.03 -11.15
C TYR A 108 -0.99 -16.08 -10.18
N TYR A 109 -1.16 -16.55 -8.94
CA TYR A 109 -0.14 -16.47 -7.89
C TYR A 109 1.22 -17.06 -8.30
N GLU A 110 1.23 -18.22 -8.95
CA GLU A 110 2.47 -18.91 -9.37
C GLU A 110 3.13 -18.29 -10.62
N VAL A 111 2.43 -17.41 -11.34
CA VAL A 111 2.90 -16.84 -12.61
C VAL A 111 3.21 -15.35 -12.54
N ILE A 112 2.97 -14.71 -11.39
CA ILE A 112 3.33 -13.31 -11.13
C ILE A 112 4.67 -13.19 -10.38
N PRO A 113 5.35 -12.04 -10.51
CA PRO A 113 6.58 -11.75 -9.76
C PRO A 113 6.41 -11.80 -8.24
N GLU A 114 7.51 -11.99 -7.53
CA GLU A 114 7.56 -11.98 -6.06
C GLU A 114 7.06 -10.65 -5.47
N GLU A 115 7.34 -9.54 -6.14
CA GLU A 115 6.88 -8.21 -5.79
C GLU A 115 5.37 -8.06 -5.89
N GLU A 116 4.75 -8.70 -6.87
CA GLU A 116 3.30 -8.69 -7.07
C GLU A 116 2.62 -9.65 -6.09
N ARG A 117 3.24 -10.80 -5.77
CA ARG A 117 2.76 -11.69 -4.69
C ARG A 117 2.77 -10.99 -3.34
N LEU A 118 3.88 -10.33 -2.99
CA LEU A 118 3.99 -9.55 -1.76
C LEU A 118 2.88 -8.51 -1.64
N MET A 119 2.57 -7.81 -2.75
CA MET A 119 1.46 -6.87 -2.77
C MET A 119 0.12 -7.56 -2.42
N MET A 120 -0.17 -8.69 -3.06
CA MET A 120 -1.43 -9.41 -2.83
C MET A 120 -1.53 -9.92 -1.41
N ASP A 121 -0.44 -10.50 -0.89
CA ASP A 121 -0.35 -11.00 0.47
C ASP A 121 -0.58 -9.85 1.48
N CYS A 122 0.07 -8.69 1.27
CA CYS A 122 -0.15 -7.51 2.12
C CYS A 122 -1.59 -7.00 2.09
N LEU A 123 -2.21 -6.91 0.90
CA LEU A 123 -3.58 -6.41 0.76
C LEU A 123 -4.60 -7.36 1.40
N GLN A 124 -4.38 -8.67 1.28
CA GLN A 124 -5.22 -9.69 1.92
C GLN A 124 -5.03 -9.69 3.43
N SER A 125 -3.79 -9.77 3.91
CA SER A 125 -3.46 -9.71 5.35
C SER A 125 -4.01 -8.45 6.01
N LYS A 126 -4.00 -7.29 5.32
CA LYS A 126 -4.58 -6.07 5.87
C LYS A 126 -6.08 -6.22 6.15
N ILE A 127 -6.82 -6.84 5.22
CA ILE A 127 -8.25 -7.10 5.41
C ILE A 127 -8.44 -8.06 6.58
N ASP A 128 -7.66 -9.14 6.62
CA ASP A 128 -7.77 -10.15 7.69
C ASP A 128 -7.48 -9.54 9.06
N VAL A 129 -6.42 -8.74 9.20
CA VAL A 129 -6.10 -7.99 10.45
C VAL A 129 -7.27 -7.09 10.84
N HIS A 130 -7.82 -6.31 9.89
CA HIS A 130 -8.89 -5.36 10.20
C HIS A 130 -10.18 -6.03 10.70
N PHE A 131 -10.52 -7.22 10.22
CA PHE A 131 -11.75 -7.93 10.61
C PHE A 131 -11.55 -8.94 11.75
N SER A 132 -10.33 -9.38 12.02
CA SER A 132 -10.01 -10.33 13.09
C SER A 132 -9.40 -9.68 14.34
N ASP A 133 -8.89 -8.45 14.22
CA ASP A 133 -8.02 -7.79 15.19
C ASP A 133 -6.77 -8.63 15.56
N ASP A 134 -6.36 -9.54 14.67
CA ASP A 134 -5.22 -10.42 14.89
C ASP A 134 -4.02 -9.98 14.02
N VAL A 135 -3.00 -9.43 14.68
CA VAL A 135 -1.76 -8.98 14.04
C VAL A 135 -0.94 -10.12 13.41
N ASN A 136 -1.16 -11.37 13.84
CA ASN A 136 -0.41 -12.53 13.35
C ASN A 136 -0.55 -12.74 11.83
N PHE A 137 -1.66 -12.27 11.24
CA PHE A 137 -1.87 -12.32 9.78
C PHE A 137 -0.89 -11.42 8.99
N GLY A 138 -0.33 -10.38 9.61
CA GLY A 138 0.62 -9.45 8.99
C GLY A 138 2.06 -9.59 9.46
N GLU A 139 2.31 -10.07 10.69
CA GLU A 139 3.64 -10.07 11.30
C GLU A 139 4.71 -10.83 10.50
N GLY A 140 4.36 -11.98 9.93
CA GLY A 140 5.30 -12.77 9.12
C GLY A 140 5.85 -11.99 7.93
N ILE A 141 4.99 -11.23 7.25
CA ILE A 141 5.38 -10.40 6.10
C ILE A 141 6.20 -9.20 6.58
N LEU A 142 5.77 -8.53 7.65
CA LEU A 142 6.47 -7.37 8.19
C LEU A 142 7.89 -7.74 8.63
N HIS A 143 8.09 -8.89 9.27
CA HIS A 143 9.42 -9.35 9.67
C HIS A 143 10.39 -9.58 8.49
N GLU A 144 9.90 -9.94 7.30
CA GLU A 144 10.77 -10.18 6.14
C GLU A 144 11.10 -8.89 5.36
N TYR A 145 10.14 -7.97 5.24
CA TYR A 145 10.26 -6.82 4.31
C TYR A 145 10.39 -5.46 4.98
N PHE A 146 9.89 -5.28 6.21
CA PHE A 146 9.76 -3.95 6.82
C PHE A 146 11.12 -3.28 7.09
N ASP A 147 12.12 -4.05 7.52
CA ASP A 147 13.48 -3.53 7.74
C ASP A 147 14.12 -2.92 6.48
N GLN A 148 13.75 -3.42 5.29
CA GLN A 148 14.23 -2.87 4.02
C GLN A 148 13.52 -1.55 3.71
N VAL A 149 12.21 -1.50 3.95
CA VAL A 149 11.39 -0.29 3.79
C VAL A 149 11.90 0.84 4.68
N LEU A 150 12.23 0.54 5.94
CA LEU A 150 12.72 1.53 6.92
C LEU A 150 14.05 2.21 6.53
N LYS A 151 14.82 1.63 5.61
CA LYS A 151 16.08 2.22 5.13
C LYS A 151 15.89 3.20 3.97
N LYS A 152 14.72 3.18 3.33
CA LYS A 152 14.44 4.02 2.16
C LYS A 152 13.96 5.42 2.59
N GLN A 153 14.29 6.40 1.75
CA GLN A 153 13.79 7.78 1.86
C GLN A 153 12.66 8.05 0.87
N VAL A 154 12.74 7.45 -0.32
CA VAL A 154 11.67 7.50 -1.34
C VAL A 154 11.00 6.14 -1.38
N PHE A 155 9.68 6.11 -1.20
CA PHE A 155 8.90 4.88 -1.16
C PHE A 155 8.35 4.54 -2.54
N SER A 156 8.52 3.28 -2.94
CA SER A 156 7.79 2.71 -4.08
C SER A 156 6.36 2.35 -3.68
N LEU A 157 5.53 2.05 -4.68
CA LEU A 157 4.17 1.54 -4.47
C LEU A 157 4.11 0.35 -3.51
N ASN A 158 5.01 -0.62 -3.66
CA ASN A 158 5.06 -1.78 -2.77
C ASN A 158 5.48 -1.41 -1.34
N ASP A 159 6.43 -0.48 -1.19
CA ASP A 159 6.85 0.00 0.12
C ASP A 159 5.66 0.64 0.86
N LEU A 160 4.84 1.44 0.15
CA LEU A 160 3.63 2.04 0.72
C LEU A 160 2.61 0.99 1.15
N ILE A 161 2.42 -0.08 0.38
CA ILE A 161 1.48 -1.16 0.73
C ILE A 161 1.97 -1.96 1.96
N VAL A 162 3.27 -2.19 2.09
CA VAL A 162 3.85 -2.79 3.31
C VAL A 162 3.67 -1.86 4.51
N ILE A 163 3.85 -0.55 4.34
CA ILE A 163 3.59 0.44 5.40
C ILE A 163 2.10 0.46 5.77
N ASP A 164 1.19 0.36 4.79
CA ASP A 164 -0.26 0.30 5.03
C ASP A 164 -0.64 -0.93 5.88
N LEU A 165 -0.05 -2.10 5.59
CA LEU A 165 -0.20 -3.29 6.42
C LEU A 165 0.35 -3.07 7.84
N TYR A 166 1.55 -2.50 7.95
CA TYR A 166 2.15 -2.18 9.25
C TYR A 166 1.23 -1.31 10.12
N LEU A 167 0.64 -0.27 9.52
CA LEU A 167 -0.26 0.64 10.21
C LEU A 167 -1.57 -0.03 10.62
N ALA A 168 -2.10 -0.94 9.79
CA ALA A 168 -3.25 -1.76 10.16
C ALA A 168 -2.93 -2.66 11.37
N CYS A 169 -1.78 -3.35 11.35
CA CYS A 169 -1.33 -4.14 12.50
C CYS A 169 -1.13 -3.28 13.75
N LEU A 170 -0.53 -2.09 13.62
CA LEU A 170 -0.36 -1.15 14.73
C LEU A 170 -1.71 -0.70 15.34
N ALA A 171 -2.75 -0.56 14.51
CA ALA A 171 -4.08 -0.18 14.98
C ALA A 171 -4.77 -1.28 15.82
N SER A 172 -4.51 -2.55 15.51
CA SER A 172 -5.03 -3.70 16.26
C SER A 172 -4.04 -4.27 17.30
N ALA A 173 -2.82 -3.73 17.39
CA ALA A 173 -1.79 -4.22 18.29
C ALA A 173 -2.20 -4.00 19.78
N PRO A 174 -2.11 -5.04 20.64
CA PRO A 174 -2.49 -4.93 22.05
C PRO A 174 -1.46 -4.14 22.88
N VAL A 175 -0.20 -4.10 22.45
CA VAL A 175 0.91 -3.46 23.17
C VAL A 175 1.82 -2.73 22.17
N LEU A 176 2.24 -1.51 22.52
CA LEU A 176 3.15 -0.68 21.73
C LEU A 176 4.62 -1.02 22.03
N GLU A 177 5.08 -2.17 21.56
CA GLU A 177 6.47 -2.63 21.74
C GLU A 177 7.10 -3.06 20.40
N GLY A 178 8.44 -3.05 20.36
CA GLY A 178 9.22 -3.46 19.20
C GLY A 178 8.91 -2.62 17.95
N ILE A 179 8.46 -3.29 16.89
CA ILE A 179 8.07 -2.63 15.63
C ILE A 179 6.85 -1.72 15.80
N TYR A 180 6.02 -1.94 16.82
CA TYR A 180 4.82 -1.13 17.11
C TYR A 180 5.09 0.08 18.02
N SER A 181 6.34 0.54 18.07
CA SER A 181 6.70 1.69 18.91
C SER A 181 6.20 3.02 18.35
N LEU A 182 5.83 3.92 19.25
CA LEU A 182 5.29 5.25 18.90
C LEU A 182 6.36 6.16 18.24
N ASP A 183 7.64 5.93 18.51
CA ASP A 183 8.74 6.68 17.87
C ASP A 183 8.98 6.23 16.43
N LEU A 184 8.82 4.93 16.14
CA LEU A 184 8.85 4.45 14.76
C LEU A 184 7.67 5.01 13.97
N TYR A 185 6.48 5.02 14.56
CA TYR A 185 5.29 5.64 13.97
C TYR A 185 5.53 7.11 13.59
N LYS A 186 6.05 7.94 14.50
CA LYS A 186 6.37 9.36 14.20
C LYS A 186 7.33 9.48 13.03
N THR A 187 8.43 8.73 13.07
CA THR A 187 9.47 8.76 12.04
C THR A 187 8.90 8.37 10.67
N LEU A 188 8.05 7.36 10.62
CA LEU A 188 7.37 6.94 9.39
C LEU A 188 6.39 7.99 8.89
N MET A 189 5.58 8.58 9.78
CA MET A 189 4.64 9.63 9.41
C MET A 189 5.33 10.85 8.81
N GLU A 190 6.43 11.30 9.40
CA GLU A 190 7.23 12.40 8.85
C GLU A 190 7.72 12.08 7.44
N ARG A 191 8.24 10.86 7.21
CA ARG A 191 8.70 10.42 5.88
C ARG A 191 7.58 10.27 4.86
N LEU A 192 6.40 9.78 5.27
CA LEU A 192 5.23 9.66 4.41
C LEU A 192 4.74 11.05 3.95
N LEU A 193 4.71 12.02 4.87
CA LEU A 193 4.28 13.39 4.57
C LEU A 193 5.28 14.13 3.67
N ASP A 194 6.57 13.79 3.76
CA ASP A 194 7.66 14.35 2.94
C ASP A 194 7.75 13.75 1.52
N GLN A 195 7.01 12.68 1.20
CA GLN A 195 7.06 12.07 -0.14
C GLN A 195 6.59 13.02 -1.25
N ASP A 196 7.32 13.05 -2.36
CA ASP A 196 6.95 13.83 -3.55
C ASP A 196 5.74 13.24 -4.30
N ILE A 197 4.94 14.11 -4.90
CA ILE A 197 3.78 13.75 -5.73
C ILE A 197 4.22 13.66 -7.18
N ALA A 198 5.07 12.68 -7.50
CA ALA A 198 5.65 12.53 -8.84
C ALA A 198 4.84 11.56 -9.73
N ASP A 199 4.50 10.38 -9.20
CA ASP A 199 3.77 9.34 -9.93
C ASP A 199 2.30 9.26 -9.47
N PRO A 200 1.31 9.36 -10.36
CA PRO A 200 -0.11 9.34 -9.98
C PRO A 200 -0.55 8.07 -9.26
N GLU A 201 -0.01 6.90 -9.63
CA GLU A 201 -0.39 5.63 -9.00
C GLU A 201 0.14 5.54 -7.57
N THR A 202 1.42 5.86 -7.38
CA THR A 202 2.08 5.92 -6.08
C THR A 202 1.45 6.99 -5.19
N ALA A 203 1.13 8.17 -5.74
CA ALA A 203 0.46 9.25 -5.00
C ALA A 203 -0.93 8.85 -4.50
N LEU A 204 -1.70 8.13 -5.32
CA LEU A 204 -3.00 7.61 -4.90
C LEU A 204 -2.87 6.64 -3.73
N ILE A 205 -1.92 5.70 -3.80
CA ILE A 205 -1.68 4.76 -2.72
C ILE A 205 -1.21 5.50 -1.47
N LEU A 206 -0.29 6.46 -1.59
CA LEU A 206 0.15 7.31 -0.48
C LEU A 206 -1.03 7.99 0.19
N ASN A 207 -1.95 8.58 -0.59
CA ASN A 207 -3.15 9.20 -0.05
C ASN A 207 -4.02 8.20 0.73
N ASN A 208 -4.20 6.99 0.20
CA ASN A 208 -4.92 5.93 0.91
C ASN A 208 -4.23 5.57 2.23
N VAL A 209 -2.90 5.41 2.25
CA VAL A 209 -2.14 5.10 3.47
C VAL A 209 -2.32 6.21 4.51
N LEU A 210 -2.17 7.47 4.10
CA LEU A 210 -2.33 8.63 4.99
C LEU A 210 -3.74 8.68 5.59
N LEU A 211 -4.79 8.55 4.77
CA LEU A 211 -6.19 8.58 5.23
C LEU A 211 -6.55 7.40 6.13
N ASN A 212 -6.07 6.18 5.82
CA ASN A 212 -6.31 5.00 6.67
C ASN A 212 -5.64 5.13 8.05
N ASN A 213 -4.52 5.86 8.12
CA ASN A 213 -3.78 6.08 9.37
C ASN A 213 -4.43 7.13 10.28
N VAL A 214 -5.31 7.98 9.75
CA VAL A 214 -5.83 9.14 10.52
C VAL A 214 -6.40 8.76 11.90
N ASP A 215 -7.04 7.58 12.04
CA ASP A 215 -7.51 7.08 13.34
C ASP A 215 -6.38 6.96 14.38
N LEU A 216 -5.19 6.47 13.98
CA LEU A 216 -4.01 6.40 14.85
C LEU A 216 -3.55 7.79 15.27
N ALA A 217 -3.56 8.78 14.37
CA ALA A 217 -3.18 10.14 14.69
C ALA A 217 -4.14 10.77 15.72
N PHE A 218 -5.46 10.51 15.60
CA PHE A 218 -6.44 10.89 16.62
C PHE A 218 -6.21 10.14 17.95
N ARG A 219 -6.00 8.82 17.91
CA ARG A 219 -5.76 7.97 19.09
C ARG A 219 -4.54 8.42 19.89
N PHE A 220 -3.47 8.82 19.20
CA PHE A 220 -2.24 9.33 19.82
C PHE A 220 -2.26 10.83 20.11
N GLN A 221 -3.39 11.52 19.88
CA GLN A 221 -3.59 12.95 20.09
C GLN A 221 -2.52 13.80 19.40
N LYS A 222 -2.23 13.50 18.12
CA LYS A 222 -1.24 14.21 17.29
C LYS A 222 -1.94 15.15 16.31
N ASP A 223 -2.42 16.28 16.81
CA ASP A 223 -3.09 17.33 16.05
C ASP A 223 -2.28 17.79 14.83
N THR A 224 -0.96 17.98 14.99
CA THR A 224 -0.07 18.41 13.91
C THR A 224 -0.01 17.41 12.75
N PHE A 225 -0.10 16.11 13.03
CA PHE A 225 -0.15 15.10 11.99
C PHE A 225 -1.51 15.06 11.29
N VAL A 226 -2.60 15.26 12.02
CA VAL A 226 -3.93 15.33 11.40
C VAL A 226 -3.99 16.52 10.43
N GLU A 227 -3.52 17.71 10.83
CA GLU A 227 -3.43 18.87 9.93
C GLU A 227 -2.56 18.60 8.69
N ALA A 228 -1.37 18.00 8.90
CA ALA A 228 -0.47 17.68 7.80
C ALA A 228 -1.06 16.64 6.83
N ILE A 229 -1.76 15.61 7.34
CA ILE A 229 -2.45 14.62 6.51
C ILE A 229 -3.55 15.27 5.69
N MET A 230 -4.36 16.16 6.28
CA MET A 230 -5.43 16.86 5.55
C MET A 230 -4.86 17.71 4.41
N SER A 231 -3.80 18.50 4.69
CA SER A 231 -3.13 19.32 3.67
C SER A 231 -2.57 18.44 2.56
N LYS A 232 -1.79 17.42 2.91
CA LYS A 232 -1.14 16.53 1.94
C LYS A 232 -2.16 15.77 1.10
N SER A 233 -3.24 15.28 1.70
CA SER A 233 -4.33 14.60 1.00
C SER A 233 -4.98 15.53 -0.02
N SER A 234 -5.23 16.80 0.35
CA SER A 234 -5.82 17.79 -0.56
C SER A 234 -4.90 18.10 -1.75
N ASP A 235 -3.60 18.26 -1.48
CA ASP A 235 -2.58 18.48 -2.50
C ASP A 235 -2.50 17.30 -3.47
N ILE A 236 -2.50 16.06 -2.95
CA ILE A 236 -2.48 14.84 -3.78
C ILE A 236 -3.73 14.77 -4.66
N MET A 237 -4.93 14.88 -4.08
CA MET A 237 -6.19 14.81 -4.84
C MET A 237 -6.22 15.85 -5.98
N THR A 238 -5.73 17.06 -5.71
CA THR A 238 -5.67 18.15 -6.69
C THR A 238 -4.66 17.84 -7.80
N ALA A 239 -3.48 17.33 -7.44
CA ALA A 239 -2.41 17.00 -8.39
C ALA A 239 -2.78 15.85 -9.34
N ILE A 240 -3.46 14.81 -8.83
CA ILE A 240 -3.84 13.63 -9.64
C ILE A 240 -5.26 13.73 -10.22
N HIS A 241 -5.99 14.81 -9.91
CA HIS A 241 -7.40 15.01 -10.27
C HIS A 241 -8.33 13.86 -9.85
N ASP A 242 -8.07 13.25 -8.69
CA ASP A 242 -8.88 12.18 -8.12
C ASP A 242 -9.53 12.64 -6.82
N PHE A 243 -10.85 12.85 -6.88
CA PHE A 243 -11.66 13.36 -5.77
C PHE A 243 -12.54 12.28 -5.12
N GLN A 244 -12.35 10.99 -5.46
CA GLN A 244 -13.18 9.91 -4.92
C GLN A 244 -13.10 9.80 -3.39
N LYS A 245 -11.98 10.22 -2.81
CA LYS A 245 -11.71 10.18 -1.37
C LYS A 245 -12.09 11.48 -0.64
N HIS A 246 -12.65 12.47 -1.34
CA HIS A 246 -13.04 13.75 -0.73
C HIS A 246 -14.08 13.62 0.40
N PRO A 247 -15.08 12.70 0.34
CA PRO A 247 -15.98 12.49 1.48
C PRO A 247 -15.25 12.08 2.76
N ILE A 248 -14.19 11.26 2.62
CA ILE A 248 -13.37 10.79 3.74
C ILE A 248 -12.51 11.91 4.30
N LEU A 249 -11.93 12.75 3.43
CA LEU A 249 -11.21 13.94 3.88
C LEU A 249 -12.12 14.90 4.66
N SER A 250 -13.34 15.14 4.16
CA SER A 250 -14.33 15.96 4.87
C SER A 250 -14.75 15.35 6.22
N LEU A 251 -14.79 14.01 6.33
CA LEU A 251 -14.98 13.32 7.61
C LEU A 251 -13.83 13.58 8.58
N VAL A 252 -12.59 13.53 8.11
CA VAL A 252 -11.41 13.84 8.92
C VAL A 252 -11.44 15.31 9.38
N GLU A 253 -11.79 16.23 8.49
CA GLU A 253 -11.91 17.65 8.80
C GLU A 253 -12.92 17.91 9.93
N TRP A 254 -14.13 17.33 9.86
CA TRP A 254 -15.10 17.59 10.92
C TRP A 254 -14.63 16.99 12.26
N LYS A 255 -14.03 15.79 12.25
CA LYS A 255 -13.52 15.17 13.48
C LYS A 255 -12.39 16.01 14.06
N TYR A 256 -11.53 16.57 13.22
CA TYR A 256 -10.49 17.49 13.65
C TYR A 256 -11.06 18.74 14.34
N GLN A 257 -12.08 19.35 13.74
CA GLN A 257 -12.73 20.53 14.32
C GLN A 257 -13.43 20.24 15.64
N LEU A 258 -14.10 19.09 15.77
CA LEU A 258 -14.76 18.68 17.00
C LEU A 258 -13.76 18.33 18.11
N HIS A 259 -12.72 17.53 17.81
CA HIS A 259 -11.81 17.01 18.84
C HIS A 259 -10.74 18.01 19.30
N PHE A 260 -10.24 18.87 18.40
CA PHE A 260 -9.11 19.76 18.73
C PHE A 260 -9.48 21.24 18.79
N LYS A 261 -10.42 21.70 17.97
CA LYS A 261 -10.80 23.12 17.90
C LYS A 261 -12.07 23.46 18.68
N ASN A 262 -12.89 22.46 19.02
CA ASN A 262 -14.22 22.62 19.62
C ASN A 262 -15.10 23.59 18.82
N ASP A 263 -15.05 23.51 17.48
CA ASP A 263 -15.83 24.35 16.57
C ASP A 263 -16.89 23.52 15.83
N LEU A 264 -18.09 23.49 16.43
CA LEU A 264 -19.24 22.78 15.87
C LEU A 264 -19.72 23.38 14.54
N ALA A 265 -19.59 24.69 14.34
CA ALA A 265 -20.10 25.35 13.15
C ALA A 265 -19.27 24.93 11.93
N THR A 266 -17.94 25.01 12.05
CA THR A 266 -17.02 24.57 10.98
C THR A 266 -17.13 23.06 10.77
N ALA A 267 -17.29 22.27 11.83
CA ALA A 267 -17.52 20.83 11.71
C ALA A 267 -18.80 20.51 10.91
N GLN A 268 -19.88 21.23 11.15
CA GLN A 268 -21.16 21.03 10.43
C GLN A 268 -21.04 21.41 8.94
N GLU A 269 -20.24 22.42 8.60
CA GLU A 269 -19.92 22.73 7.20
C GLU A 269 -19.18 21.57 6.52
N SER A 270 -18.15 21.01 7.15
CA SER A 270 -17.42 19.86 6.61
C SER A 270 -18.31 18.60 6.49
N TYR A 271 -19.19 18.35 7.45
CA TYR A 271 -20.21 17.30 7.35
C TYR A 271 -21.13 17.50 6.13
N THR A 272 -21.63 18.71 5.94
CA THR A 272 -22.51 19.03 4.80
C THR A 272 -21.79 18.80 3.47
N LYS A 273 -20.50 19.16 3.38
CA LYS A 273 -19.67 18.86 2.20
C LYS A 273 -19.52 17.36 1.97
N ALA A 274 -19.27 16.58 3.03
CA ALA A 274 -19.08 15.13 2.92
C ALA A 274 -20.32 14.44 2.33
N ILE A 275 -21.51 14.78 2.82
CA ILE A 275 -22.79 14.26 2.34
C ILE A 275 -23.04 14.67 0.87
N LEU A 276 -22.77 15.93 0.54
CA LEU A 276 -22.90 16.41 -0.84
C LEU A 276 -22.00 15.59 -1.79
N PHE A 277 -20.75 15.34 -1.42
CA PHE A 277 -19.84 14.53 -2.24
C PHE A 277 -20.29 13.07 -2.34
N ALA A 278 -20.71 12.45 -1.24
CA ALA A 278 -21.23 11.07 -1.26
C ALA A 278 -22.43 10.94 -2.21
N SER A 279 -23.36 11.91 -2.15
CA SER A 279 -24.53 11.99 -3.04
C SER A 279 -24.15 12.22 -4.50
N LEU A 280 -23.16 13.09 -4.79
CA LEU A 280 -22.66 13.35 -6.15
C LEU A 280 -22.01 12.11 -6.78
N ILE A 281 -21.32 11.30 -5.98
CA ILE A 281 -20.71 10.03 -6.42
C ILE A 281 -21.78 8.93 -6.56
N GLY A 282 -22.96 9.12 -5.96
CA GLY A 282 -24.05 8.14 -5.95
C GLY A 282 -23.82 6.96 -5.01
N ASP A 283 -22.96 7.12 -3.99
CA ASP A 283 -22.65 6.08 -3.02
C ASP A 283 -23.56 6.20 -1.79
N THR A 284 -24.74 5.57 -1.86
CA THR A 284 -25.74 5.62 -0.79
C THR A 284 -25.27 4.98 0.51
N HIS A 285 -24.48 3.91 0.43
CA HIS A 285 -23.91 3.25 1.62
C HIS A 285 -22.95 4.18 2.35
N LEU A 286 -22.08 4.87 1.61
CA LEU A 286 -21.18 5.87 2.19
C LEU A 286 -21.97 7.01 2.87
N GLU A 287 -23.04 7.51 2.22
CA GLU A 287 -23.89 8.55 2.80
C GLU A 287 -24.50 8.12 4.15
N GLU A 288 -25.07 6.91 4.22
CA GLU A 288 -25.63 6.36 5.46
C GLU A 288 -24.59 6.20 6.58
N GLN A 289 -23.37 5.76 6.24
CA GLN A 289 -22.27 5.66 7.20
C GLN A 289 -21.85 7.04 7.72
N LEU A 290 -21.73 8.05 6.85
CA LEU A 290 -21.37 9.41 7.25
C LEU A 290 -22.42 10.04 8.19
N VAL A 291 -23.71 9.84 7.91
CA VAL A 291 -24.80 10.30 8.78
C VAL A 291 -24.71 9.64 10.16
N THR A 292 -24.50 8.33 10.19
CA THR A 292 -24.39 7.56 11.44
C THR A 292 -23.20 8.03 12.27
N GLU A 293 -22.06 8.28 11.62
CA GLU A 293 -20.85 8.72 12.29
C GLU A 293 -20.99 10.14 12.85
N TRP A 294 -21.58 11.07 12.08
CA TRP A 294 -21.88 12.41 12.56
C TRP A 294 -22.79 12.42 13.80
N GLN A 295 -23.80 11.54 13.84
CA GLN A 295 -24.68 11.42 14.99
C GLN A 295 -23.93 10.95 16.24
N LYS A 296 -23.00 9.99 16.11
CA LYS A 296 -22.17 9.55 17.23
C LYS A 296 -21.23 10.66 17.71
N ASP A 297 -20.59 11.35 16.78
CA ASP A 297 -19.62 12.41 17.09
C ASP A 297 -20.30 13.61 17.77
N THR A 298 -21.52 13.96 17.36
CA THR A 298 -22.30 15.07 17.95
C THR A 298 -23.03 14.69 19.24
N GLN A 299 -23.45 13.44 19.42
CA GLN A 299 -24.01 12.97 20.70
C GLN A 299 -22.95 12.92 21.83
N ASN A 300 -21.70 12.65 21.46
CA ASN A 300 -20.57 12.63 22.39
C ASN A 300 -19.92 14.01 22.57
N TYR A 301 -20.45 15.06 21.92
CA TYR A 301 -19.96 16.43 22.05
C TYR A 301 -20.51 17.07 23.34
N PRO A 302 -19.66 17.51 24.28
CA PRO A 302 -20.08 18.10 25.55
C PRO A 302 -20.68 19.51 25.42
#